data_AF-A0AAU6BN29-F1
#
_entry.id   AF-A0AAU6BN29-F1
#
_cell.length_a   1.000
_cell.length_b   1.000
_cell.length_c   1.000
_cell.angle_alpha   90.00
_cell.angle_beta   90.00
_cell.angle_gamma   90.00
#
_symmetry.space_group_name_H-M   'P 1'
#
loop_
_entity.id
_entity.type
_entity.pdbx_description
1 polymer ?
#
loop_
_entity_poly.entity_id
_entity_poly.type
_entity_poly.pdbx_seq_one_letter_code
_entity_poly.pdbx_strand_id
1 'polypeptide(L)'
;MSTLMPDDPHTLAAATVTTLAVDADPQAREASIFYWERGLPYRKAVVEALEQVTDAELTAAASALRERPADPAAHRALHQRLTELAEPTGTRPDRALDKLFAQAWKAESNSRLGYHLGPRYRPSDGTGVTPERLRTLPGERPAGPDGDAETVVVVPFRDRGPGRRLRNLLACLLALRDQSVPASSYRVVVVESDTEPRWRHAITPYADHYLFAPKDGLFNKSWAVNVGVVGAPGRPEAVCILDADVLVDREFIARNTARFRERGTMGHLSYRDMWCLDEAATSWAIEERLWRGAGAVDADRLRAFVLRRPPGCCVWVRTSAFHRIGGMDERFQGWGGEDNDFAYRMDTHSAFDHYRDPLLHMYHPSSAVLREDGELVNAHIPALTWGPGQDIGDIGRFERERANAE
;
A
#
# COMPACT_ATOMS: atom_id res chain seq x y z
N MET A 1 -26.79 2.34 -16.39
CA MET A 1 -26.03 1.22 -16.97
C MET A 1 -26.35 -0.01 -16.14
N SER A 2 -26.96 -1.04 -16.73
CA SER A 2 -27.07 -2.34 -16.06
C SER A 2 -25.65 -2.81 -15.78
N THR A 3 -25.29 -2.98 -14.52
CA THR A 3 -24.01 -3.59 -14.13
C THR A 3 -23.98 -4.98 -14.75
N LEU A 4 -23.04 -5.24 -15.67
CA LEU A 4 -22.74 -6.59 -16.14
C LEU A 4 -22.46 -7.44 -14.88
N MET A 5 -23.43 -8.27 -14.49
CA MET A 5 -23.29 -9.20 -13.38
C MET A 5 -22.75 -10.51 -13.95
N PRO A 6 -21.71 -11.11 -13.33
CA PRO A 6 -21.26 -12.44 -13.68
C PRO A 6 -22.37 -13.46 -13.45
N ASP A 7 -22.46 -14.47 -14.32
CA ASP A 7 -23.36 -15.60 -14.14
C ASP A 7 -22.70 -16.75 -13.35
N ASP A 8 -21.39 -16.68 -13.08
CA ASP A 8 -20.64 -17.68 -12.34
C ASP A 8 -20.92 -17.60 -10.82
N PRO A 9 -21.53 -18.64 -10.21
CA PRO A 9 -21.79 -18.66 -8.78
C PRO A 9 -20.54 -18.55 -7.91
N HIS A 10 -19.39 -19.09 -8.37
CA HIS A 10 -18.15 -19.02 -7.58
C HIS A 10 -17.68 -17.57 -7.41
N THR A 11 -17.79 -16.77 -8.47
CA THR A 11 -17.48 -15.33 -8.46
C THR A 11 -18.40 -14.56 -7.51
N LEU A 12 -19.70 -14.82 -7.54
CA LEU A 12 -20.70 -14.16 -6.68
C LEU A 12 -20.58 -14.59 -5.20
N ALA A 13 -20.27 -15.86 -4.96
CA ALA A 13 -19.95 -16.38 -3.64
C ALA A 13 -18.68 -15.73 -3.08
N ALA A 14 -17.62 -15.59 -3.89
CA ALA A 14 -16.40 -14.89 -3.49
C ALA A 14 -16.67 -13.42 -3.12
N ALA A 15 -17.45 -12.69 -3.93
CA ALA A 15 -17.84 -11.32 -3.63
C ALA A 15 -18.59 -11.20 -2.28
N THR A 16 -19.47 -12.17 -1.98
CA THR A 16 -20.20 -12.23 -0.71
C THR A 16 -19.24 -12.47 0.47
N VAL A 17 -18.38 -13.48 0.36
CA VAL A 17 -17.40 -13.85 1.40
C VAL A 17 -16.44 -12.69 1.67
N THR A 18 -15.88 -12.07 0.62
CA THR A 18 -14.99 -10.91 0.75
C THR A 18 -15.69 -9.76 1.46
N THR A 19 -16.94 -9.44 1.08
CA THR A 19 -17.67 -8.32 1.69
C THR A 19 -17.93 -8.55 3.18
N LEU A 20 -18.33 -9.77 3.56
CA LEU A 20 -18.59 -10.14 4.95
C LEU A 20 -17.31 -10.23 5.78
N ALA A 21 -16.20 -10.70 5.18
CA ALA A 21 -14.91 -10.74 5.85
C ALA A 21 -14.39 -9.34 6.12
N VAL A 22 -14.50 -8.44 5.14
CA VAL A 22 -14.21 -7.01 5.35
C VAL A 22 -15.08 -6.49 6.49
N ASP A 23 -16.41 -6.64 6.43
CA ASP A 23 -17.34 -6.13 7.45
C ASP A 23 -17.06 -6.62 8.89
N ALA A 24 -16.70 -7.88 9.05
CA ALA A 24 -16.47 -8.49 10.36
C ALA A 24 -15.09 -8.21 10.96
N ASP A 25 -14.09 -7.90 10.14
CA ASP A 25 -12.70 -7.86 10.57
C ASP A 25 -12.27 -6.44 10.99
N PRO A 26 -11.95 -6.19 12.28
CA PRO A 26 -11.63 -4.86 12.75
C PRO A 26 -10.37 -4.27 12.10
N GLN A 27 -9.45 -5.11 11.61
CA GLN A 27 -8.23 -4.64 10.93
C GLN A 27 -8.54 -4.03 9.55
N ALA A 28 -9.72 -4.28 8.97
CA ALA A 28 -10.12 -3.68 7.70
C ALA A 28 -10.20 -2.15 7.79
N ARG A 29 -10.72 -1.64 8.91
CA ARG A 29 -10.77 -0.21 9.20
C ARG A 29 -9.38 0.37 9.44
N GLU A 30 -8.47 -0.40 10.04
CA GLU A 30 -7.08 0.03 10.23
C GLU A 30 -6.32 0.14 8.90
N ALA A 31 -6.56 -0.81 7.98
CA ALA A 31 -5.95 -0.81 6.65
C ALA A 31 -6.34 0.43 5.82
N SER A 32 -7.59 0.86 5.89
CA SER A 32 -8.01 2.15 5.32
C SER A 32 -9.34 2.62 5.91
N ILE A 33 -9.28 3.55 6.86
CA ILE A 33 -10.50 4.16 7.43
C ILE A 33 -11.35 4.85 6.35
N PHE A 34 -10.72 5.50 5.37
CA PHE A 34 -11.42 6.20 4.31
C PHE A 34 -12.22 5.25 3.40
N TYR A 35 -11.61 4.18 2.89
CA TYR A 35 -12.33 3.20 2.06
C TYR A 35 -13.28 2.34 2.88
N TRP A 36 -12.98 2.11 4.16
CA TRP A 36 -13.90 1.51 5.10
C TRP A 36 -15.20 2.32 5.19
N GLU A 37 -15.15 3.61 5.52
CA GLU A 37 -16.35 4.43 5.66
C GLU A 37 -17.12 4.55 4.33
N ARG A 38 -16.45 4.79 3.20
CA ARG A 38 -17.12 4.88 1.88
C ARG A 38 -17.78 3.58 1.43
N GLY A 39 -17.29 2.43 1.90
CA GLY A 39 -17.85 1.11 1.60
C GLY A 39 -19.08 0.75 2.44
N LEU A 40 -19.39 1.50 3.51
CA LEU A 40 -20.40 1.14 4.50
C LEU A 40 -21.79 0.84 3.92
N PRO A 41 -22.37 1.66 3.00
CA PRO A 41 -23.69 1.37 2.45
C PRO A 41 -23.75 0.04 1.71
N TYR A 42 -22.66 -0.36 1.05
CA TYR A 42 -22.58 -1.60 0.30
C TYR A 42 -22.44 -2.82 1.21
N ARG A 43 -21.59 -2.73 2.25
CA ARG A 43 -21.43 -3.82 3.22
C ARG A 43 -22.74 -4.08 3.97
N LYS A 44 -23.39 -3.01 4.44
CA LYS A 44 -24.68 -3.10 5.12
C LYS A 44 -25.74 -3.77 4.24
N ALA A 45 -25.82 -3.43 2.96
CA ALA A 45 -26.77 -4.05 2.03
C ALA A 45 -26.55 -5.55 1.82
N VAL A 46 -25.29 -6.02 1.86
CA VAL A 46 -24.96 -7.46 1.77
C VAL A 46 -25.34 -8.18 3.06
N VAL A 47 -25.03 -7.59 4.22
CA VAL A 47 -25.42 -8.14 5.53
C VAL A 47 -26.94 -8.27 5.65
N GLU A 48 -27.68 -7.23 5.32
CA GLU A 48 -29.15 -7.25 5.33
C GLU A 48 -29.74 -8.25 4.33
N ALA A 49 -29.13 -8.41 3.15
CA ALA A 49 -29.58 -9.38 2.16
C ALA A 49 -29.34 -10.82 2.61
N LEU A 50 -28.21 -11.09 3.27
CA LEU A 50 -27.89 -12.41 3.83
C LEU A 50 -28.92 -12.86 4.86
N GLU A 51 -29.39 -11.94 5.71
CA GLU A 51 -30.42 -12.21 6.73
C GLU A 51 -31.78 -12.64 6.14
N GLN A 52 -32.01 -12.39 4.84
CA GLN A 52 -33.24 -12.81 4.16
C GLN A 52 -33.14 -14.22 3.57
N VAL A 53 -31.94 -14.80 3.47
CA VAL A 53 -31.74 -16.15 2.93
C VAL A 53 -32.05 -17.16 4.04
N THR A 54 -33.07 -17.99 3.81
CA THR A 54 -33.51 -18.98 4.82
C THR A 54 -32.75 -20.29 4.65
N ASP A 55 -31.52 -20.34 5.14
CA ASP A 55 -30.70 -21.55 5.16
C ASP A 55 -29.87 -21.63 6.46
N ALA A 56 -30.06 -22.71 7.23
CA ALA A 56 -29.44 -22.86 8.54
C ALA A 56 -27.92 -23.06 8.45
N GLU A 57 -27.46 -23.81 7.44
CA GLU A 57 -26.03 -24.07 7.22
C GLU A 57 -25.30 -22.80 6.76
N LEU A 58 -25.91 -22.01 5.87
CA LEU A 58 -25.40 -20.71 5.43
C LEU A 58 -25.30 -19.74 6.60
N THR A 59 -26.33 -19.69 7.46
CA THR A 59 -26.34 -18.85 8.66
C THR A 59 -25.20 -19.23 9.61
N ALA A 60 -25.00 -20.53 9.85
CA ALA A 60 -23.91 -21.04 10.68
C ALA A 60 -22.53 -20.72 10.07
N ALA A 61 -22.35 -20.91 8.77
CA ALA A 61 -21.12 -20.60 8.06
C ALA A 61 -20.79 -19.10 8.10
N ALA A 62 -21.80 -18.24 7.94
CA ALA A 62 -21.65 -16.79 8.05
C ALA A 62 -21.30 -16.35 9.48
N SER A 63 -21.91 -16.95 10.51
CA SER A 63 -21.54 -16.69 11.91
C SER A 63 -20.08 -17.07 12.18
N ALA A 64 -19.66 -18.25 11.70
CA ALA A 64 -18.28 -18.70 11.84
C ALA A 64 -17.26 -17.76 11.19
N LEU A 65 -17.59 -17.21 10.00
CA LEU A 65 -16.76 -16.20 9.34
C LEU A 65 -16.71 -14.89 10.13
N ARG A 66 -17.85 -14.43 10.68
CA ARG A 66 -17.90 -13.21 11.49
C ARG A 66 -17.06 -13.32 12.77
N GLU A 67 -17.10 -14.47 13.42
CA GLU A 67 -16.33 -14.74 14.64
C GLU A 67 -14.84 -14.93 14.36
N ARG A 68 -14.49 -15.51 13.20
CA ARG A 68 -13.11 -15.89 12.85
C ARG A 68 -12.78 -15.46 11.41
N PRO A 69 -12.75 -14.15 11.11
CA PRO A 69 -12.56 -13.66 9.74
C PRO A 69 -11.18 -14.01 9.15
N ALA A 70 -10.19 -14.33 10.00
CA ALA A 70 -8.86 -14.76 9.59
C ALA A 70 -8.71 -16.30 9.42
N ASP A 71 -9.79 -17.09 9.57
CA ASP A 71 -9.74 -18.55 9.42
C ASP A 71 -10.10 -18.99 7.99
N PRO A 72 -9.15 -19.57 7.22
CA PRO A 72 -9.42 -20.07 5.88
C PRO A 72 -10.55 -21.12 5.82
N ALA A 73 -10.80 -21.88 6.89
CA ALA A 73 -11.87 -22.87 6.92
C ALA A 73 -13.26 -22.21 6.95
N ALA A 74 -13.43 -21.11 7.69
CA ALA A 74 -14.69 -20.37 7.74
C ALA A 74 -15.03 -19.74 6.37
N HIS A 75 -14.03 -19.20 5.68
CA HIS A 75 -14.19 -18.68 4.31
C HIS A 75 -14.63 -19.77 3.34
N ARG A 76 -13.95 -20.92 3.34
CA ARG A 76 -14.28 -22.06 2.46
C ARG A 76 -15.69 -22.59 2.73
N ALA A 77 -16.07 -22.76 4.00
CA ALA A 77 -17.40 -23.26 4.35
C ALA A 77 -18.52 -22.34 3.84
N LEU A 78 -18.37 -21.02 4.01
CA LEU A 78 -19.34 -20.05 3.50
C LEU A 78 -19.37 -20.01 1.97
N HIS A 79 -18.20 -20.00 1.33
CA HIS A 79 -18.09 -20.03 -0.14
C HIS A 79 -18.77 -21.27 -0.73
N GLN A 80 -18.45 -22.45 -0.19
CA GLN A 80 -19.01 -23.72 -0.63
C GLN A 80 -20.53 -23.71 -0.51
N ARG A 81 -21.07 -23.30 0.65
CA ARG A 81 -22.52 -23.31 0.86
C ARG A 81 -23.27 -22.36 -0.08
N LEU A 82 -22.73 -21.17 -0.32
CA LEU A 82 -23.29 -20.22 -1.30
C LEU A 82 -23.31 -20.81 -2.72
N THR A 83 -22.26 -21.56 -3.09
CA THR A 83 -22.16 -22.18 -4.41
C THR A 83 -23.15 -23.34 -4.56
N GLU A 84 -23.27 -24.20 -3.54
CA GLU A 84 -24.25 -25.30 -3.52
C GLU A 84 -25.69 -24.80 -3.63
N LEU A 85 -26.04 -23.72 -2.92
CA LEU A 85 -27.38 -23.11 -2.99
C LEU A 85 -27.68 -22.51 -4.37
N ALA A 86 -26.65 -22.16 -5.13
CA ALA A 86 -26.78 -21.60 -6.48
C ALA A 86 -26.93 -22.69 -7.56
N GLU A 87 -26.73 -23.96 -7.23
CA GLU A 87 -26.88 -25.05 -8.21
C GLU A 87 -28.34 -25.18 -8.67
N PRO A 88 -28.59 -25.41 -9.98
CA PRO A 88 -29.95 -25.55 -10.49
C PRO A 88 -30.63 -26.82 -9.96
N THR A 89 -31.43 -26.70 -8.90
CA THR A 89 -32.14 -27.83 -8.27
C THR A 89 -33.49 -28.17 -8.94
N GLY A 90 -33.83 -27.51 -10.05
CA GLY A 90 -35.12 -27.68 -10.76
C GLY A 90 -36.32 -26.99 -10.06
N THR A 91 -36.13 -26.46 -8.86
CA THR A 91 -37.05 -25.56 -8.16
C THR A 91 -36.80 -24.09 -8.54
N ARG A 92 -37.83 -23.24 -8.36
CA ARG A 92 -37.79 -21.81 -8.70
C ARG A 92 -36.58 -21.13 -8.01
N PRO A 93 -35.86 -20.20 -8.66
CA PRO A 93 -34.70 -19.52 -8.06
C PRO A 93 -35.07 -18.88 -6.72
N ASP A 94 -34.23 -19.06 -5.69
CA ASP A 94 -34.38 -18.37 -4.43
C ASP A 94 -34.10 -16.87 -4.63
N ARG A 95 -35.18 -16.08 -4.66
CA ARG A 95 -35.11 -14.63 -4.84
C ARG A 95 -34.26 -13.93 -3.77
N ALA A 96 -34.13 -14.51 -2.58
CA ALA A 96 -33.28 -13.97 -1.53
C ALA A 96 -31.79 -14.18 -1.87
N LEU A 97 -31.42 -15.37 -2.35
CA LEU A 97 -30.06 -15.67 -2.80
C LEU A 97 -29.67 -14.81 -4.01
N ASP A 98 -30.55 -14.66 -5.00
CA ASP A 98 -30.32 -13.77 -6.15
C ASP A 98 -30.08 -12.32 -5.69
N LYS A 99 -30.86 -11.85 -4.72
CA LYS A 99 -30.69 -10.52 -4.14
C LYS A 99 -29.36 -10.39 -3.40
N LEU A 100 -28.97 -11.39 -2.62
CA LEU A 100 -27.67 -11.44 -1.93
C LEU A 100 -26.52 -11.31 -2.94
N PHE A 101 -26.52 -12.12 -3.98
CA PHE A 101 -25.49 -12.07 -5.02
C PHE A 101 -25.49 -10.73 -5.78
N ALA A 102 -26.65 -10.16 -6.08
CA ALA A 102 -26.73 -8.84 -6.70
C ALA A 102 -26.14 -7.74 -5.79
N GLN A 103 -26.41 -7.77 -4.48
CA GLN A 103 -25.80 -6.83 -3.54
C GLN A 103 -24.29 -7.07 -3.38
N ALA A 104 -23.85 -8.33 -3.32
CA ALA A 104 -22.45 -8.68 -3.22
C ALA A 104 -21.65 -8.21 -4.44
N TRP A 105 -22.19 -8.41 -5.64
CA TRP A 105 -21.56 -7.90 -6.86
C TRP A 105 -21.52 -6.37 -6.92
N LYS A 106 -22.59 -5.72 -6.45
CA LYS A 106 -22.61 -4.25 -6.29
C LYS A 106 -21.55 -3.79 -5.30
N ALA A 107 -21.36 -4.48 -4.17
CA ALA A 107 -20.32 -4.18 -3.20
C ALA A 107 -18.93 -4.37 -3.81
N GLU A 108 -18.68 -5.49 -4.49
CA GLU A 108 -17.43 -5.79 -5.16
C GLU A 108 -17.06 -4.75 -6.23
N SER A 109 -18.06 -4.27 -6.98
CA SER A 109 -17.87 -3.28 -8.05
C SER A 109 -17.65 -1.84 -7.55
N ASN A 110 -18.12 -1.50 -6.34
CA ASN A 110 -18.14 -0.12 -5.84
C ASN A 110 -17.24 0.09 -4.61
N SER A 111 -16.90 -0.96 -3.86
CA SER A 111 -15.94 -0.89 -2.76
C SER A 111 -14.51 -0.83 -3.30
N ARG A 112 -13.69 0.01 -2.67
CA ARG A 112 -12.23 0.04 -2.89
C ARG A 112 -11.44 -0.75 -1.85
N LEU A 113 -12.13 -1.44 -0.94
CA LEU A 113 -11.54 -2.29 0.07
C LEU A 113 -12.02 -3.72 -0.14
N GLY A 114 -11.09 -4.60 -0.47
CA GLY A 114 -11.28 -6.04 -0.60
C GLY A 114 -10.48 -6.81 0.43
N TYR A 115 -10.42 -8.14 0.25
CA TYR A 115 -9.76 -9.05 1.17
C TYR A 115 -9.08 -10.19 0.40
N HIS A 116 -7.90 -10.57 0.85
CA HIS A 116 -7.17 -11.75 0.40
C HIS A 116 -6.85 -12.63 1.60
N LEU A 117 -7.18 -13.91 1.50
CA LEU A 117 -6.83 -14.92 2.49
C LEU A 117 -6.31 -16.16 1.77
N GLY A 118 -4.99 -16.32 1.80
CA GLY A 118 -4.33 -17.46 1.20
C GLY A 118 -4.74 -18.77 1.88
N PRO A 119 -4.95 -19.87 1.12
CA PRO A 119 -5.42 -21.15 1.67
C PRO A 119 -4.45 -21.80 2.65
N ARG A 120 -3.17 -21.38 2.64
CA ARG A 120 -2.09 -21.85 3.52
C ARG A 120 -1.70 -20.82 4.58
N TYR A 121 -2.41 -19.70 4.67
CA TYR A 121 -2.20 -18.72 5.74
C TYR A 121 -2.44 -19.38 7.11
N ARG A 122 -1.57 -19.07 8.06
CA ARG A 122 -1.68 -19.49 9.45
C ARG A 122 -1.34 -18.28 10.32
N PRO A 123 -2.22 -17.86 11.25
CA PRO A 123 -1.94 -16.72 12.13
C PRO A 123 -0.67 -16.87 12.99
N SER A 124 -0.23 -18.11 13.23
CA SER A 124 1.00 -18.43 13.97
C SER A 124 2.28 -18.36 13.13
N ASP A 125 2.15 -18.31 11.80
CA ASP A 125 3.30 -18.21 10.90
C ASP A 125 3.82 -16.76 10.98
N GLY A 126 5.00 -16.57 11.59
CA GLY A 126 5.67 -15.26 11.64
C GLY A 126 5.42 -14.45 12.91
N THR A 127 6.03 -14.86 14.04
CA THR A 127 6.24 -13.96 15.19
C THR A 127 7.73 -13.70 15.35
N GLY A 128 8.13 -12.46 15.65
CA GLY A 128 9.51 -12.18 16.06
C GLY A 128 10.48 -11.67 14.97
N VAL A 129 9.99 -10.97 13.94
CA VAL A 129 10.87 -10.10 13.16
C VAL A 129 10.98 -8.75 13.90
N THR A 130 12.17 -8.46 14.42
CA THR A 130 12.49 -7.20 15.10
C THR A 130 13.57 -6.42 14.34
N PRO A 131 13.71 -5.10 14.57
CA PRO A 131 14.83 -4.34 14.03
C PRO A 131 16.20 -4.95 14.39
N GLU A 132 16.37 -5.46 15.61
CA GLU A 132 17.60 -6.11 16.09
C GLU A 132 17.93 -7.33 15.23
N ARG A 133 16.94 -8.17 14.97
CA ARG A 133 17.12 -9.38 14.15
C ARG A 133 17.42 -9.02 12.70
N LEU A 134 16.74 -8.03 12.11
CA LEU A 134 17.03 -7.56 10.76
C LEU A 134 18.46 -7.02 10.64
N ARG A 135 18.96 -6.34 11.68
CA ARG A 135 20.34 -5.82 11.71
C ARG A 135 21.43 -6.89 11.77
N THR A 136 21.06 -8.17 11.94
CA THR A 136 22.00 -9.30 11.81
C THR A 136 22.28 -9.69 10.36
N LEU A 137 21.41 -9.27 9.43
CA LEU A 137 21.62 -9.46 7.99
C LEU A 137 22.65 -8.43 7.50
N PRO A 138 23.50 -8.80 6.53
CA PRO A 138 24.61 -7.95 6.11
C PRO A 138 24.13 -6.59 5.60
N GLY A 139 24.72 -5.54 6.18
CA GLY A 139 24.50 -4.15 5.85
C GLY A 139 25.35 -3.65 4.66
N GLU A 140 26.40 -4.34 4.26
CA GLU A 140 27.31 -3.78 3.26
C GLU A 140 26.88 -4.19 1.85
N ARG A 141 26.52 -3.19 1.04
CA ARG A 141 26.47 -3.33 -0.41
C ARG A 141 27.84 -2.99 -0.96
N PRO A 142 28.45 -3.80 -1.85
CA PRO A 142 29.69 -3.40 -2.51
C PRO A 142 29.49 -2.03 -3.15
N ALA A 143 30.37 -1.07 -2.86
CA ALA A 143 30.31 0.25 -3.45
C ALA A 143 30.26 0.11 -4.98
N GLY A 144 29.15 0.54 -5.58
CA GLY A 144 29.09 0.70 -7.02
C GLY A 144 30.07 1.80 -7.44
N PRO A 145 30.59 1.77 -8.67
CA PRO A 145 31.45 2.84 -9.17
C PRO A 145 30.76 4.20 -9.01
N ASP A 146 31.58 5.23 -8.74
CA ASP A 146 31.16 6.64 -8.78
C ASP A 146 30.63 6.95 -10.20
N GLY A 147 29.31 7.12 -10.31
CA GLY A 147 28.62 7.35 -11.56
C GLY A 147 27.13 7.60 -11.33
N ASP A 148 26.50 8.28 -12.28
CA ASP A 148 25.06 8.54 -12.25
C ASP A 148 24.29 7.22 -12.35
N ALA A 149 23.57 6.86 -11.29
CA ALA A 149 22.65 5.74 -11.34
C ALA A 149 21.41 6.11 -12.17
N GLU A 150 20.89 5.18 -12.97
CA GLU A 150 19.71 5.42 -13.82
C GLU A 150 18.48 5.77 -12.97
N THR A 151 18.35 5.12 -11.81
CA THR A 151 17.21 5.27 -10.91
C THR A 151 17.65 5.74 -9.52
N VAL A 152 16.89 6.65 -8.91
CA VAL A 152 16.94 6.89 -7.47
C VAL A 152 15.65 6.41 -6.81
N VAL A 153 15.77 5.67 -5.71
CA VAL A 153 14.66 5.27 -4.84
C VAL A 153 14.68 6.19 -3.62
N VAL A 154 13.62 6.94 -3.40
CA VAL A 154 13.47 7.87 -2.28
C VAL A 154 12.47 7.30 -1.30
N VAL A 155 12.91 7.08 -0.06
CA VAL A 155 12.13 6.50 1.03
C VAL A 155 11.94 7.54 2.15
N PRO A 156 10.80 8.23 2.21
CA PRO A 156 10.50 9.14 3.32
C PRO A 156 10.19 8.32 4.58
N PHE A 157 10.71 8.74 5.73
CA PHE A 157 10.64 7.95 6.96
C PHE A 157 10.42 8.79 8.22
N ARG A 158 9.58 8.27 9.11
CA ARG A 158 9.48 8.71 10.50
C ARG A 158 8.98 7.57 11.38
N ASP A 159 9.64 7.35 12.51
CA ASP A 159 9.17 6.46 13.57
C ASP A 159 9.42 7.09 14.95
N ARG A 160 8.34 7.53 15.61
CA ARG A 160 8.36 7.99 17.01
C ARG A 160 7.95 6.88 17.99
N GLY A 161 7.60 5.70 17.48
CA GLY A 161 7.04 4.61 18.24
C GLY A 161 8.07 3.55 18.64
N PRO A 162 7.62 2.34 18.98
CA PRO A 162 8.46 1.26 19.49
C PRO A 162 9.32 0.56 18.40
N GLY A 163 9.56 1.20 17.26
CA GLY A 163 10.43 0.66 16.20
C GLY A 163 9.72 -0.24 15.16
N ARG A 164 8.38 -0.26 15.11
CA ARG A 164 7.66 -1.07 14.10
C ARG A 164 7.82 -0.52 12.69
N ARG A 165 7.82 0.81 12.52
CA ARG A 165 8.09 1.41 11.21
C ARG A 165 9.58 1.26 10.87
N LEU A 166 10.47 1.32 11.86
CA LEU A 166 11.89 0.96 11.65
C LEU A 166 12.05 -0.48 11.15
N ARG A 167 11.36 -1.46 11.75
CA ARG A 167 11.37 -2.86 11.26
C ARG A 167 11.01 -2.91 9.78
N ASN A 168 9.92 -2.24 9.40
CA ASN A 168 9.45 -2.21 8.02
C ASN A 168 10.47 -1.54 7.10
N LEU A 169 11.03 -0.39 7.51
CA LEU A 169 12.09 0.29 6.75
C LEU A 169 13.30 -0.63 6.51
N LEU A 170 13.80 -1.27 7.55
CA LEU A 170 14.96 -2.16 7.43
C LEU A 170 14.66 -3.34 6.49
N ALA A 171 13.46 -3.91 6.56
CA ALA A 171 13.04 -4.97 5.64
C ALA A 171 12.93 -4.47 4.19
N CYS A 172 12.39 -3.27 3.97
CA CYS A 172 12.33 -2.60 2.68
C CYS A 172 13.74 -2.38 2.09
N LEU A 173 14.67 -1.82 2.87
CA LEU A 173 16.04 -1.56 2.43
C LEU A 173 16.81 -2.86 2.13
N LEU A 174 16.62 -3.90 2.94
CA LEU A 174 17.22 -5.22 2.69
C LEU A 174 16.64 -5.87 1.43
N ALA A 175 15.33 -5.79 1.20
CA ALA A 175 14.70 -6.28 -0.03
C ALA A 175 15.15 -5.49 -1.28
N LEU A 176 15.33 -4.18 -1.14
CA LEU A 176 15.92 -3.32 -2.15
C LEU A 176 17.39 -3.63 -2.42
N ARG A 177 18.09 -4.46 -1.64
CA ARG A 177 19.47 -4.88 -1.94
C ARG A 177 19.55 -6.20 -2.67
N ASP A 178 18.56 -7.06 -2.46
CA ASP A 178 18.34 -8.30 -3.19
C ASP A 178 17.55 -8.01 -4.47
N GLN A 179 18.18 -7.34 -5.44
CA GLN A 179 17.60 -7.02 -6.75
C GLN A 179 18.39 -7.69 -7.88
N SER A 180 17.71 -8.03 -8.98
CA SER A 180 18.30 -8.73 -10.13
C SER A 180 19.18 -7.85 -11.03
N VAL A 181 19.29 -6.55 -10.74
CA VAL A 181 20.12 -5.59 -11.48
C VAL A 181 21.42 -5.28 -10.74
N PRO A 182 22.49 -4.86 -11.46
CA PRO A 182 23.73 -4.44 -10.85
C PRO A 182 23.53 -3.29 -9.85
N ALA A 183 24.35 -3.27 -8.80
CA ALA A 183 24.23 -2.27 -7.75
C ALA A 183 24.44 -0.82 -8.21
N SER A 184 25.16 -0.63 -9.31
CA SER A 184 25.36 0.66 -9.95
C SER A 184 24.09 1.23 -10.58
N SER A 185 23.07 0.42 -10.87
CA SER A 185 21.89 0.84 -11.66
C SER A 185 20.92 1.73 -10.88
N TYR A 186 20.98 1.72 -9.55
CA TYR A 186 20.13 2.57 -8.70
C TYR A 186 20.82 3.00 -7.40
N ARG A 187 20.28 4.03 -6.77
CA ARG A 187 20.62 4.48 -5.40
C ARG A 187 19.38 4.54 -4.53
N VAL A 188 19.55 4.30 -3.23
CA VAL A 188 18.49 4.40 -2.22
C VAL A 188 18.79 5.55 -1.27
N VAL A 189 17.92 6.55 -1.29
CA VAL A 189 17.96 7.72 -0.41
C VAL A 189 16.88 7.58 0.65
N VAL A 190 17.26 7.55 1.92
CA VAL A 190 16.32 7.60 3.05
C VAL A 190 16.29 9.01 3.61
N VAL A 191 15.09 9.57 3.74
CA VAL A 191 14.88 10.89 4.36
C VAL A 191 14.14 10.68 5.67
N GLU A 192 14.87 10.73 6.78
CA GLU A 192 14.27 10.74 8.12
C GLU A 192 13.82 12.16 8.45
N SER A 193 12.53 12.35 8.71
CA SER A 193 11.99 13.64 9.12
C SER A 193 11.39 13.58 10.52
N ASP A 194 12.02 14.29 11.45
CA ASP A 194 11.56 14.42 12.83
C ASP A 194 12.26 15.59 13.53
N THR A 195 12.09 15.72 14.85
CA THR A 195 12.79 16.71 15.69
C THR A 195 14.25 16.36 15.99
N GLU A 196 14.63 15.08 15.86
CA GLU A 196 15.99 14.58 16.03
C GLU A 196 16.18 13.31 15.16
N PRO A 197 17.41 13.00 14.73
CA PRO A 197 17.71 11.85 13.87
C PRO A 197 17.77 10.54 14.66
N ARG A 198 16.62 10.08 15.16
CA ARG A 198 16.48 8.94 16.09
C ARG A 198 17.10 7.66 15.57
N TRP A 199 16.96 7.40 14.27
CA TRP A 199 17.28 6.10 13.69
C TRP A 199 18.48 6.14 12.75
N ARG A 200 19.21 7.26 12.65
CA ARG A 200 20.39 7.43 11.79
C ARG A 200 21.33 6.23 11.84
N HIS A 201 21.76 5.82 13.03
CA HIS A 201 22.72 4.72 13.18
C HIS A 201 22.17 3.37 12.69
N ALA A 202 20.87 3.14 12.83
CA ALA A 202 20.22 1.93 12.33
C ALA A 202 20.03 1.96 10.81
N ILE A 203 19.84 3.14 10.21
CA ILE A 203 19.51 3.31 8.79
C ILE A 203 20.74 3.43 7.90
N THR A 204 21.76 4.20 8.29
CA THR A 204 22.94 4.49 7.46
C THR A 204 23.62 3.23 6.90
N PRO A 205 23.73 2.10 7.63
CA PRO A 205 24.30 0.89 7.04
C PRO A 205 23.48 0.33 5.89
N TYR A 206 22.18 0.66 5.79
CA TYR A 206 21.24 0.06 4.83
C TYR A 206 20.90 0.94 3.62
N ALA A 207 21.16 2.25 3.69
CA ALA A 207 20.89 3.22 2.63
C ALA A 207 22.17 3.64 1.91
N ASP A 208 22.06 4.02 0.62
CA ASP A 208 23.19 4.63 -0.09
C ASP A 208 23.39 6.09 0.37
N HIS A 209 22.29 6.80 0.63
CA HIS A 209 22.31 8.14 1.21
C HIS A 209 21.26 8.28 2.30
N TYR A 210 21.65 8.94 3.39
CA TYR A 210 20.77 9.30 4.49
C TYR A 210 20.71 10.82 4.60
N LEU A 211 19.50 11.37 4.61
CA LEU A 211 19.23 12.78 4.88
C LEU A 211 18.35 12.89 6.13
N PHE A 212 18.64 13.88 6.97
CA PHE A 212 17.79 14.24 8.08
C PHE A 212 17.12 15.58 7.79
N ALA A 213 15.79 15.57 7.72
CA ALA A 213 14.97 16.72 7.39
C ALA A 213 14.21 17.20 8.65
N PRO A 214 14.77 18.16 9.40
CA PRO A 214 14.26 18.57 10.71
C PRO A 214 12.85 19.16 10.60
N LYS A 215 11.88 18.53 11.26
CA LYS A 215 10.50 18.99 11.30
C LYS A 215 9.79 18.56 12.57
N ASP A 216 9.13 19.52 13.22
CA ASP A 216 8.21 19.23 14.31
C ASP A 216 6.75 19.10 13.83
N GLY A 217 5.90 18.54 14.68
CA GLY A 217 4.46 18.37 14.44
C GLY A 217 4.12 17.21 13.52
N LEU A 218 3.18 17.44 12.59
CA LEU A 218 2.71 16.42 11.65
C LEU A 218 3.81 16.04 10.64
N PHE A 219 3.82 14.79 10.21
CA PHE A 219 4.75 14.33 9.17
C PHE A 219 4.42 15.04 7.86
N ASN A 220 5.42 15.32 7.03
CA ASN A 220 5.19 15.84 5.69
C ASN A 220 5.89 14.92 4.68
N LYS A 221 5.14 13.94 4.18
CA LYS A 221 5.62 12.97 3.19
C LYS A 221 6.09 13.69 1.93
N SER A 222 5.27 14.60 1.39
CA SER A 222 5.57 15.35 0.17
C SER A 222 6.91 16.09 0.24
N TRP A 223 7.15 16.82 1.32
CA TRP A 223 8.40 17.54 1.54
C TRP A 223 9.58 16.59 1.72
N ALA A 224 9.44 15.53 2.52
CA ALA A 224 10.51 14.55 2.70
C ALA A 224 10.90 13.88 1.37
N VAL A 225 9.93 13.59 0.50
CA VAL A 225 10.17 13.09 -0.85
C VAL A 225 10.92 14.12 -1.70
N ASN A 226 10.45 15.38 -1.73
CA ASN A 226 11.12 16.43 -2.49
C ASN A 226 12.57 16.65 -2.02
N VAL A 227 12.81 16.67 -0.70
CA VAL A 227 14.16 16.74 -0.11
C VAL A 227 15.02 15.57 -0.60
N GLY A 228 14.46 14.37 -0.63
CA GLY A 228 15.18 13.18 -1.10
C GLY A 228 15.52 13.25 -2.59
N VAL A 229 14.61 13.73 -3.43
CA VAL A 229 14.84 13.86 -4.88
C VAL A 229 15.86 14.97 -5.17
N VAL A 230 15.72 16.14 -4.55
CA VAL A 230 16.60 17.30 -4.77
C VAL A 230 17.98 17.08 -4.13
N GLY A 231 18.04 16.42 -2.97
CA GLY A 231 19.27 16.13 -2.24
C GLY A 231 19.98 14.84 -2.67
N ALA A 232 19.37 14.05 -3.56
CA ALA A 232 20.01 12.86 -4.11
C ALA A 232 21.24 13.26 -4.95
N PRO A 233 22.39 12.58 -4.77
CA PRO A 233 23.53 12.82 -5.63
C PRO A 233 23.33 12.23 -7.03
N GLY A 234 24.02 12.82 -8.00
CA GLY A 234 23.97 12.42 -9.39
C GLY A 234 22.77 12.99 -10.15
N ARG A 235 22.54 12.48 -11.35
CA ARG A 235 21.47 12.92 -12.26
C ARG A 235 20.62 11.72 -12.73
N PRO A 236 19.80 11.13 -11.85
CA PRO A 236 19.00 9.96 -12.22
C PRO A 236 18.00 10.30 -13.31
N GLU A 237 17.78 9.36 -14.22
CA GLU A 237 16.75 9.46 -15.27
C GLU A 237 15.35 9.28 -14.68
N ALA A 238 15.23 8.39 -13.68
CA ALA A 238 13.98 8.04 -13.02
C ALA A 238 14.07 8.15 -11.49
N VAL A 239 12.94 8.51 -10.88
CA VAL A 239 12.70 8.53 -9.45
C VAL A 239 11.65 7.47 -9.12
N CYS A 240 11.93 6.65 -8.12
CA CYS A 240 10.95 5.81 -7.43
C CYS A 240 10.68 6.43 -6.05
N ILE A 241 9.47 6.94 -5.84
CA ILE A 241 8.96 7.32 -4.53
C ILE A 241 8.42 6.02 -3.91
N LEU A 242 8.98 5.61 -2.78
CA LEU A 242 8.64 4.33 -2.15
C LEU A 242 8.41 4.51 -0.65
N ASP A 243 7.22 4.14 -0.16
CA ASP A 243 6.95 4.17 1.27
C ASP A 243 7.80 3.11 2.01
N ALA A 244 8.17 3.43 3.25
CA ALA A 244 9.12 2.65 4.06
C ALA A 244 8.58 1.25 4.45
N ASP A 245 7.31 0.99 4.23
CA ASP A 245 6.59 -0.24 4.54
C ASP A 245 6.28 -1.10 3.31
N VAL A 246 6.89 -0.83 2.16
CA VAL A 246 6.79 -1.71 1.00
C VAL A 246 7.82 -2.84 1.05
N LEU A 247 7.37 -4.09 0.91
CA LEU A 247 8.26 -5.25 0.73
C LEU A 247 8.32 -5.64 -0.74
N VAL A 248 9.45 -5.34 -1.40
CA VAL A 248 9.62 -5.53 -2.85
C VAL A 248 10.14 -6.92 -3.23
N ASP A 249 9.75 -7.42 -4.41
CA ASP A 249 10.32 -8.61 -5.02
C ASP A 249 11.70 -8.33 -5.66
N ARG A 250 12.45 -9.39 -6.02
CA ARG A 250 13.81 -9.31 -6.58
C ARG A 250 13.86 -8.64 -7.95
N GLU A 251 12.76 -8.65 -8.69
CA GLU A 251 12.68 -8.08 -10.04
C GLU A 251 12.13 -6.64 -10.04
N PHE A 252 11.87 -6.06 -8.86
CA PHE A 252 11.19 -4.78 -8.71
C PHE A 252 11.89 -3.64 -9.47
N ILE A 253 13.20 -3.45 -9.28
CA ILE A 253 13.93 -2.38 -9.97
C ILE A 253 14.01 -2.65 -11.48
N ALA A 254 14.34 -3.88 -11.87
CA ALA A 254 14.48 -4.28 -13.28
C ALA A 254 13.19 -4.00 -14.06
N ARG A 255 12.08 -4.52 -13.54
CA ARG A 255 10.75 -4.46 -14.16
C ARG A 255 10.27 -3.02 -14.29
N ASN A 256 10.45 -2.20 -13.26
CA ASN A 256 9.95 -0.82 -13.28
C ASN A 256 10.83 0.12 -14.11
N THR A 257 12.14 -0.04 -14.09
CA THR A 257 13.05 0.76 -14.92
C THR A 257 12.82 0.46 -16.40
N ALA A 258 12.60 -0.82 -16.76
CA ALA A 258 12.33 -1.21 -18.14
C ALA A 258 11.07 -0.57 -18.75
N ARG A 259 10.06 -0.21 -17.94
CA ARG A 259 8.83 0.47 -18.40
C ARG A 259 9.11 1.83 -19.03
N PHE A 260 10.14 2.54 -18.56
CA PHE A 260 10.52 3.83 -19.15
C PHE A 260 11.13 3.73 -20.56
N ARG A 261 11.46 2.51 -21.03
CA ARG A 261 11.90 2.28 -22.42
C ARG A 261 10.74 2.38 -23.42
N GLU A 262 9.50 2.23 -22.95
CA GLU A 262 8.33 2.50 -23.77
C GLU A 262 8.25 4.00 -24.08
N ARG A 263 8.06 4.31 -25.37
CA ARG A 263 8.07 5.71 -25.81
C ARG A 263 6.87 6.44 -25.22
N GLY A 264 7.13 7.55 -24.57
CA GLY A 264 6.10 8.42 -24.00
C GLY A 264 5.77 8.14 -22.53
N THR A 265 6.27 7.06 -21.93
CA THR A 265 6.09 6.80 -20.50
C THR A 265 6.85 7.84 -19.67
N MET A 266 6.10 8.66 -18.93
CA MET A 266 6.63 9.72 -18.06
C MET A 266 6.52 9.37 -16.58
N GLY A 267 5.59 8.50 -16.22
CA GLY A 267 5.52 7.87 -14.91
C GLY A 267 4.51 6.74 -14.88
N HIS A 268 4.51 5.98 -13.80
CA HIS A 268 3.56 4.91 -13.57
C HIS A 268 3.41 4.54 -12.08
N LEU A 269 2.26 3.97 -11.74
CA LEU A 269 2.10 3.12 -10.56
C LEU A 269 2.41 1.67 -10.96
N SER A 270 3.28 1.00 -10.21
CA SER A 270 3.65 -0.39 -10.51
C SER A 270 2.48 -1.37 -10.31
N TYR A 271 1.44 -0.94 -9.60
CA TYR A 271 0.39 -1.78 -9.08
C TYR A 271 -0.98 -1.17 -9.32
N ARG A 272 -1.99 -2.03 -9.30
CA ARG A 272 -3.40 -1.65 -9.28
C ARG A 272 -3.99 -1.85 -7.89
N ASP A 273 -3.57 -2.91 -7.23
CA ASP A 273 -4.08 -3.32 -5.94
C ASP A 273 -2.94 -3.38 -4.92
N MET A 274 -3.11 -2.71 -3.78
CA MET A 274 -2.17 -2.72 -2.67
C MET A 274 -2.65 -3.68 -1.60
N TRP A 275 -1.76 -4.58 -1.18
CA TRP A 275 -2.04 -5.63 -0.20
C TRP A 275 -1.51 -5.19 1.15
N CYS A 276 -2.39 -4.64 1.98
CA CYS A 276 -2.09 -4.26 3.35
C CYS A 276 -2.12 -5.52 4.22
N LEU A 277 -0.92 -6.01 4.54
CA LEU A 277 -0.74 -7.23 5.32
C LEU A 277 -1.11 -7.01 6.79
N ASP A 278 -1.48 -8.09 7.47
CA ASP A 278 -1.49 -8.13 8.93
C ASP A 278 -0.08 -8.41 9.49
N GLU A 279 0.06 -8.39 10.82
CA GLU A 279 1.37 -8.57 11.46
C GLU A 279 1.99 -9.96 11.23
N ALA A 280 1.17 -11.01 11.22
CA ALA A 280 1.63 -12.38 11.01
C ALA A 280 2.13 -12.56 9.56
N ALA A 281 1.31 -12.20 8.58
CA ALA A 281 1.67 -12.24 7.16
C ALA A 281 2.88 -11.35 6.87
N THR A 282 2.98 -10.17 7.51
CA THR A 282 4.15 -9.30 7.38
C THR A 282 5.43 -10.00 7.85
N SER A 283 5.42 -10.52 9.08
CA SER A 283 6.61 -11.18 9.63
C SER A 283 7.01 -12.38 8.79
N TRP A 284 6.03 -13.17 8.35
CA TRP A 284 6.27 -14.32 7.48
C TRP A 284 6.83 -13.90 6.11
N ALA A 285 6.28 -12.86 5.48
CA ALA A 285 6.74 -12.36 4.19
C ALA A 285 8.18 -11.83 4.26
N ILE A 286 8.53 -11.12 5.33
CA ILE A 286 9.91 -10.66 5.57
C ILE A 286 10.84 -11.88 5.74
N GLU A 287 10.44 -12.88 6.51
CA GLU A 287 11.22 -14.12 6.68
C GLU A 287 11.48 -14.83 5.36
N GLU A 288 10.44 -14.96 4.53
CA GLU A 288 10.55 -15.60 3.24
C GLU A 288 11.46 -14.84 2.28
N ARG A 289 11.32 -13.51 2.19
CA ARG A 289 12.16 -12.69 1.31
C ARG A 289 13.61 -12.65 1.75
N LEU A 290 13.86 -12.39 3.04
CA LEU A 290 15.19 -12.01 3.50
C LEU A 290 16.03 -13.16 4.04
N TRP A 291 15.41 -14.13 4.74
CA TRP A 291 16.14 -15.27 5.31
C TRP A 291 16.07 -16.51 4.43
N ARG A 292 14.94 -16.76 3.77
CA ARG A 292 14.81 -17.89 2.81
C ARG A 292 15.26 -17.52 1.40
N GLY A 293 15.45 -16.23 1.12
CA GLY A 293 15.97 -15.73 -0.15
C GLY A 293 15.03 -15.93 -1.34
N ALA A 294 13.73 -16.07 -1.10
CA ALA A 294 12.74 -16.22 -2.17
C ALA A 294 12.70 -14.97 -3.04
N GLY A 295 12.58 -15.11 -4.36
CA GLY A 295 12.53 -13.96 -5.28
C GLY A 295 11.26 -13.12 -5.15
N ALA A 296 10.15 -13.73 -4.74
CA ALA A 296 8.87 -13.09 -4.47
C ALA A 296 8.17 -13.84 -3.31
N VAL A 297 7.20 -13.18 -2.67
CA VAL A 297 6.45 -13.75 -1.55
C VAL A 297 5.30 -14.63 -2.06
N ASP A 298 5.08 -15.78 -1.43
CA ASP A 298 3.98 -16.69 -1.75
C ASP A 298 2.64 -16.17 -1.23
N ALA A 299 1.80 -15.68 -2.15
CA ALA A 299 0.48 -15.11 -1.84
C ALA A 299 -0.45 -16.10 -1.11
N ASP A 300 -0.29 -17.42 -1.29
CA ASP A 300 -1.14 -18.41 -0.61
C ASP A 300 -0.94 -18.47 0.90
N ARG A 301 0.12 -17.85 1.40
CA ARG A 301 0.44 -17.77 2.83
C ARG A 301 0.17 -16.40 3.42
N LEU A 302 -0.38 -15.47 2.63
CA LEU A 302 -0.68 -14.12 3.06
C LEU A 302 -2.15 -13.95 3.43
N ARG A 303 -2.36 -13.09 4.41
CA ARG A 303 -3.64 -12.43 4.69
C ARG A 303 -3.44 -10.94 4.44
N ALA A 304 -4.34 -10.32 3.68
CA ALA A 304 -4.25 -8.92 3.34
C ALA A 304 -5.62 -8.27 3.16
N PHE A 305 -5.72 -6.99 3.53
CA PHE A 305 -6.75 -6.11 3.01
C PHE A 305 -6.29 -5.52 1.69
N VAL A 306 -7.12 -5.62 0.67
CA VAL A 306 -6.74 -5.22 -0.69
C VAL A 306 -7.32 -3.85 -0.98
N LEU A 307 -6.49 -2.82 -0.96
CA LEU A 307 -6.91 -1.49 -1.41
C LEU A 307 -6.85 -1.47 -2.94
N ARG A 308 -7.99 -1.21 -3.58
CA ARG A 308 -8.15 -1.23 -5.04
C ARG A 308 -7.99 0.16 -5.63
N ARG A 309 -7.01 0.30 -6.53
CA ARG A 309 -6.62 1.55 -7.19
C ARG A 309 -6.33 2.70 -6.19
N PRO A 310 -5.60 2.48 -5.08
CA PRO A 310 -5.17 3.59 -4.24
C PRO A 310 -4.05 4.33 -4.98
N PRO A 311 -4.02 5.67 -4.93
CA PRO A 311 -2.86 6.42 -5.39
C PRO A 311 -1.69 6.22 -4.41
N GLY A 312 -0.47 6.53 -4.85
CA GLY A 312 0.68 6.67 -3.95
C GLY A 312 1.48 5.40 -3.71
N CYS A 313 2.01 5.27 -2.48
CA CYS A 313 2.82 4.18 -1.93
C CYS A 313 4.10 3.78 -2.70
N CYS A 314 3.97 3.48 -3.99
CA CYS A 314 5.06 3.24 -4.92
C CYS A 314 4.76 3.95 -6.25
N VAL A 315 5.47 5.04 -6.48
CA VAL A 315 5.30 5.89 -7.67
C VAL A 315 6.63 5.97 -8.41
N TRP A 316 6.61 5.66 -9.70
CA TRP A 316 7.77 5.80 -10.57
C TRP A 316 7.53 6.95 -11.53
N VAL A 317 8.51 7.85 -11.67
CA VAL A 317 8.42 8.99 -12.59
C VAL A 317 9.78 9.29 -13.19
N ARG A 318 9.78 9.86 -14.40
CA ARG A 318 10.99 10.49 -14.94
C ARG A 318 11.32 11.70 -14.08
N THR A 319 12.60 11.89 -13.76
CA THR A 319 13.07 13.06 -13.00
C THR A 319 12.61 14.36 -13.66
N SER A 320 12.61 14.42 -14.99
CA SER A 320 12.11 15.56 -15.75
C SER A 320 10.60 15.81 -15.60
N ALA A 321 9.78 14.77 -15.45
CA ALA A 321 8.35 14.92 -15.17
C ALA A 321 8.12 15.41 -13.74
N PHE A 322 8.83 14.83 -12.77
CA PHE A 322 8.76 15.23 -11.37
C PHE A 322 9.00 16.73 -11.20
N HIS A 323 10.09 17.26 -11.76
CA HIS A 323 10.38 18.70 -11.69
C HIS A 323 9.40 19.55 -12.52
N ARG A 324 8.92 19.06 -13.67
CA ARG A 324 7.95 19.79 -14.51
C ARG A 324 6.64 20.08 -13.77
N ILE A 325 6.17 19.15 -12.93
CA ILE A 325 4.95 19.34 -12.14
C ILE A 325 5.20 20.01 -10.78
N GLY A 326 6.45 20.38 -10.48
CA GLY A 326 6.84 20.98 -9.20
C GLY A 326 6.95 19.98 -8.04
N GLY A 327 7.25 18.70 -8.29
CA GLY A 327 7.39 17.69 -7.23
C GLY A 327 6.08 17.35 -6.52
N MET A 328 6.15 16.87 -5.28
CA MET A 328 4.98 16.68 -4.41
C MET A 328 4.59 18.01 -3.75
N ASP A 329 3.29 18.21 -3.50
CA ASP A 329 2.81 19.42 -2.85
C ASP A 329 3.12 19.39 -1.35
N GLU A 330 4.05 20.25 -0.94
CA GLU A 330 4.58 20.33 0.43
C GLU A 330 3.59 20.95 1.42
N ARG A 331 2.42 21.42 0.99
CA ARG A 331 1.37 21.91 1.90
C ARG A 331 0.67 20.77 2.65
N PHE A 332 0.67 19.56 2.09
CA PHE A 332 0.05 18.39 2.71
C PHE A 332 0.84 17.94 3.94
N GLN A 333 0.19 17.97 5.10
CA GLN A 333 0.77 17.53 6.37
C GLN A 333 -0.11 16.45 7.02
N GLY A 334 0.51 15.51 7.71
CA GLY A 334 -0.16 14.30 8.17
C GLY A 334 -0.38 13.33 7.02
N TRP A 335 -1.56 12.72 6.95
CA TRP A 335 -1.90 11.70 5.96
C TRP A 335 -3.16 12.08 5.20
N GLY A 336 -3.12 11.89 3.87
CA GLY A 336 -4.28 11.97 2.99
C GLY A 336 -4.24 13.15 2.05
N GLY A 337 -4.55 12.89 0.78
CA GLY A 337 -4.71 13.87 -0.30
C GLY A 337 -3.47 14.05 -1.18
N GLU A 338 -2.28 13.93 -0.62
CA GLU A 338 -0.99 14.21 -1.28
C GLU A 338 -0.75 13.32 -2.51
N ASP A 339 -1.03 12.02 -2.37
CA ASP A 339 -0.82 11.05 -3.44
C ASP A 339 -1.86 11.22 -4.56
N ASN A 340 -3.09 11.67 -4.23
CA ASN A 340 -4.10 11.99 -5.24
C ASN A 340 -3.70 13.24 -6.03
N ASP A 341 -3.26 14.30 -5.34
CA ASP A 341 -2.81 15.53 -5.99
C ASP A 341 -1.64 15.26 -6.95
N PHE A 342 -0.64 14.50 -6.51
CA PHE A 342 0.49 14.12 -7.36
C PHE A 342 0.05 13.34 -8.59
N ALA A 343 -0.81 12.31 -8.42
CA ALA A 343 -1.32 11.52 -9.52
C ALA A 343 -2.12 12.38 -10.53
N TYR A 344 -3.00 13.27 -10.05
CA TYR A 344 -3.78 14.14 -10.93
C TYR A 344 -2.90 15.13 -11.70
N ARG A 345 -1.85 15.68 -11.05
CA ARG A 345 -0.88 16.55 -11.75
C ARG A 345 -0.07 15.79 -12.78
N MET A 346 0.32 14.55 -12.50
CA MET A 346 0.94 13.67 -13.48
C MET A 346 0.00 13.42 -14.67
N ASP A 347 -1.23 12.93 -14.44
CA ASP A 347 -2.23 12.66 -15.48
C ASP A 347 -2.52 13.88 -16.37
N THR A 348 -2.51 15.09 -15.79
CA THR A 348 -2.80 16.33 -16.53
C THR A 348 -1.63 16.80 -17.39
N HIS A 349 -0.38 16.50 -16.99
CA HIS A 349 0.82 17.07 -17.63
C HIS A 349 1.69 16.02 -18.34
N SER A 350 1.41 14.73 -18.21
CA SER A 350 2.28 13.63 -18.60
C SER A 350 1.53 12.30 -18.70
N ALA A 351 2.02 11.34 -19.48
CA ALA A 351 1.47 9.99 -19.48
C ALA A 351 1.79 9.29 -18.14
N PHE A 352 0.75 8.82 -17.46
CA PHE A 352 0.87 8.17 -16.15
C PHE A 352 0.14 6.82 -16.14
N ASP A 353 0.93 5.75 -16.29
CA ASP A 353 0.39 4.41 -16.50
C ASP A 353 0.13 3.66 -15.18
N HIS A 354 -0.70 2.62 -15.25
CA HIS A 354 -1.02 1.77 -14.10
C HIS A 354 -0.81 0.30 -14.47
N TYR A 355 0.02 -0.39 -13.70
CA TYR A 355 0.31 -1.81 -13.88
C TYR A 355 -0.43 -2.66 -12.84
N ARG A 356 -0.22 -3.98 -12.86
CA ARG A 356 -0.93 -4.93 -11.98
C ARG A 356 0.04 -5.78 -11.16
N ASP A 357 1.23 -5.26 -10.88
CA ASP A 357 2.15 -5.95 -9.99
C ASP A 357 1.54 -6.00 -8.58
N PRO A 358 1.81 -7.06 -7.80
CA PRO A 358 1.46 -7.05 -6.39
C PRO A 358 2.30 -6.01 -5.65
N LEU A 359 1.67 -5.19 -4.80
CA LEU A 359 2.34 -4.28 -3.88
C LEU A 359 2.05 -4.73 -2.45
N LEU A 360 3.06 -5.23 -1.76
CA LEU A 360 2.93 -5.68 -0.36
C LEU A 360 3.24 -4.54 0.59
N HIS A 361 2.22 -4.05 1.28
CA HIS A 361 2.34 -3.03 2.32
C HIS A 361 2.37 -3.72 3.69
N MET A 362 3.54 -3.71 4.32
CA MET A 362 3.81 -4.32 5.62
C MET A 362 3.00 -3.65 6.72
N TYR A 363 2.54 -4.45 7.68
CA TYR A 363 1.70 -4.00 8.77
C TYR A 363 2.39 -2.94 9.63
N HIS A 364 1.65 -1.90 9.93
CA HIS A 364 1.88 -0.98 11.04
C HIS A 364 0.53 -0.43 11.54
N PRO A 365 0.40 -0.01 12.81
CA PRO A 365 -0.78 0.69 13.29
C PRO A 365 -1.08 1.93 12.44
N SER A 366 -2.35 2.12 12.11
CA SER A 366 -2.78 3.25 11.29
C SER A 366 -2.43 4.58 11.95
N SER A 367 -2.00 5.54 11.14
CA SER A 367 -1.79 6.94 11.56
C SER A 367 -2.76 7.89 10.85
N ALA A 368 -3.66 7.33 10.03
CA ALA A 368 -4.67 8.09 9.32
C ALA A 368 -5.83 8.42 10.26
N VAL A 369 -6.26 9.69 10.22
CA VAL A 369 -7.43 10.17 10.93
C VAL A 369 -8.34 10.90 9.94
N LEU A 370 -9.65 10.78 10.13
CA LEU A 370 -10.63 11.58 9.39
C LEU A 370 -11.01 12.79 10.24
N ARG A 371 -11.41 13.86 9.58
CA ARG A 371 -12.05 15.03 10.19
C ARG A 371 -13.48 14.67 10.62
N GLU A 372 -14.12 15.54 11.40
CA GLU A 372 -15.49 15.34 11.89
C GLU A 372 -16.52 15.20 10.77
N ASP A 373 -16.27 15.80 9.60
CA ASP A 373 -17.09 15.70 8.39
C ASP A 373 -16.87 14.40 7.60
N GLY A 374 -15.98 13.51 8.08
CA GLY A 374 -15.63 12.25 7.43
C GLY A 374 -14.58 12.38 6.31
N GLU A 375 -14.05 13.58 6.06
CA GLU A 375 -13.04 13.82 5.04
C GLU A 375 -11.60 13.66 5.56
N LEU A 376 -10.65 13.58 4.64
CA LEU A 376 -9.22 13.55 4.96
C LEU A 376 -8.75 14.87 5.59
N VAL A 377 -7.71 14.81 6.42
CA VAL A 377 -7.14 15.98 7.12
C VAL A 377 -6.84 17.15 6.17
N ASN A 378 -6.28 16.83 5.00
CA ASN A 378 -5.90 17.83 4.00
C ASN A 378 -6.98 18.12 2.94
N ALA A 379 -8.23 17.70 3.13
CA ALA A 379 -9.30 17.96 2.16
C ALA A 379 -9.58 19.45 1.91
N HIS A 380 -9.08 20.33 2.79
CA HIS A 380 -9.14 21.78 2.65
C HIS A 380 -8.12 22.35 1.63
N ILE A 381 -7.13 21.56 1.21
CA ILE A 381 -6.14 21.95 0.20
C ILE A 381 -6.70 21.58 -1.17
N PRO A 382 -7.01 22.56 -2.06
CA PRO A 382 -7.54 22.25 -3.37
C PRO A 382 -6.47 21.57 -4.24
N ALA A 383 -6.78 20.38 -4.75
CA ALA A 383 -5.90 19.66 -5.67
C ALA A 383 -5.59 20.48 -6.93
N LEU A 384 -4.45 20.19 -7.58
CA LEU A 384 -3.98 20.85 -8.81
C LEU A 384 -3.63 22.34 -8.66
N THR A 385 -3.59 22.88 -7.44
CA THR A 385 -3.19 24.28 -7.18
C THR A 385 -1.70 24.44 -6.89
N TRP A 386 -0.98 23.34 -6.70
CA TRP A 386 0.48 23.31 -6.69
C TRP A 386 0.99 23.18 -8.12
N GLY A 387 2.05 23.91 -8.48
CA GLY A 387 2.46 24.02 -9.88
C GLY A 387 3.93 24.37 -10.08
N PRO A 388 4.36 24.45 -11.35
CA PRO A 388 5.74 24.78 -11.69
C PRO A 388 6.16 26.15 -11.12
N GLY A 389 7.40 26.25 -10.64
CA GLY A 389 7.96 27.48 -10.05
C GLY A 389 7.97 27.52 -8.52
N GLN A 390 7.47 26.48 -7.85
CA GLN A 390 7.69 26.30 -6.41
C GLN A 390 9.12 25.83 -6.16
N ASP A 391 9.80 26.46 -5.20
CA ASP A 391 11.05 25.93 -4.67
C ASP A 391 10.72 24.71 -3.81
N ILE A 392 11.16 23.53 -4.26
CA ILE A 392 10.87 22.25 -3.59
C ILE A 392 12.12 21.66 -2.97
N GLY A 393 11.92 20.85 -1.93
CA GLY A 393 12.98 20.04 -1.34
C GLY A 393 14.00 20.83 -0.54
N ASP A 394 13.67 22.06 -0.14
CA ASP A 394 14.51 22.81 0.79
C ASP A 394 14.46 22.16 2.18
N ILE A 395 15.57 21.51 2.56
CA ILE A 395 15.70 20.75 3.79
C ILE A 395 15.58 21.63 5.06
N GLY A 396 15.81 22.94 4.96
CA GLY A 396 15.67 23.89 6.07
C GLY A 396 14.32 24.59 6.11
N ARG A 397 13.38 24.27 5.20
CA ARG A 397 12.09 24.97 5.07
C ARG A 397 11.35 25.13 6.40
N PHE A 398 11.04 24.01 7.06
CA PHE A 398 10.21 24.03 8.27
C PHE A 398 10.92 24.64 9.50
N GLU A 399 12.24 24.55 9.57
CA GLU A 399 13.00 25.26 10.61
C GLU A 399 12.92 26.78 10.42
N ARG A 400 13.04 27.26 9.19
CA ARG A 400 12.92 28.70 8.87
C ARG A 400 11.49 29.20 9.05
N GLU A 401 10.49 28.42 8.65
CA GLU A 401 9.07 28.77 8.89
C GLU A 401 8.78 28.90 10.39
N ARG A 402 9.32 27.99 11.23
CA ARG A 402 9.22 28.09 12.69
C ARG A 402 9.93 29.34 13.22
N ALA A 403 11.18 29.58 12.81
CA ALA A 403 11.96 30.73 13.25
C ALA A 403 11.34 32.08 12.87
N ASN A 404 10.55 32.15 11.81
CA ASN A 404 9.83 33.35 11.39
C ASN A 404 8.48 33.55 12.13
N ALA A 405 7.97 32.51 12.78
CA ALA A 405 6.72 32.53 13.54
C ALA A 405 6.92 32.81 15.04
N GLU A 406 8.15 32.67 15.53
CA GLU A 406 8.64 33.10 16.85
C GLU A 406 9.09 34.57 16.82
#